data_AF-A0A0M2Q140-F1
#
_entry.id   AF-A0A0M2Q140-F1
#
_cell.length_a   1.000
_cell.length_b   1.000
_cell.length_c   1.000
_cell.angle_alpha   90.00
_cell.angle_beta   90.00
_cell.angle_gamma   90.00
#
_symmetry.space_group_name_H-M   'P 1'
#
loop_
_entity.id
_entity.type
_entity.pdbx_description
1 polymer ?
#
loop_
_entity_poly.entity_id
_entity_poly.type
_entity_poly.pdbx_seq_one_letter_code
_entity_poly.pdbx_strand_id
1 'polypeptide(L)' 'MAYALPLPGAIAALYAQANATDELTLADRYALQAALLSGQMDEEEQQCINRILYSVRRGRVHISNKISALS' A
#
# COMPACT_ATOMS: atom_id res chain seq x y z
N MET A 1 6.01 0.26 17.69
CA MET A 1 6.96 0.33 16.57
C MET A 1 6.23 0.91 15.38
N ALA A 2 6.64 2.09 14.92
CA ALA A 2 5.99 2.80 13.82
C ALA A 2 6.42 2.17 12.48
N TYR A 3 5.52 1.44 11.83
CA TYR A 3 5.67 1.01 10.44
C TYR A 3 5.13 2.10 9.50
N ALA A 4 5.54 3.35 9.70
CA ALA A 4 5.20 4.40 8.74
C ALA A 4 6.08 4.22 7.51
N LEU A 5 5.54 4.38 6.30
CA LEU A 5 6.35 4.58 5.11
C LEU A 5 7.12 5.89 5.30
N PRO A 6 8.43 5.85 5.58
CA PRO A 6 9.14 6.99 6.17
C PRO A 6 9.51 8.06 5.13
N LEU A 7 8.97 7.96 3.92
CA LEU A 7 9.37 8.76 2.76
C LEU A 7 8.15 9.46 2.16
N PRO A 8 8.25 10.76 1.85
CA PRO A 8 7.25 11.45 1.06
C PRO A 8 6.96 10.71 -0.26
N GLY A 9 5.68 10.61 -0.64
CA GLY A 9 5.27 9.95 -1.88
C GLY A 9 5.32 8.42 -1.85
N ALA A 10 5.59 7.80 -0.71
CA ALA A 10 5.67 6.35 -0.60
C ALA A 10 4.35 5.63 -0.89
N ILE A 11 3.20 6.24 -0.54
CA ILE A 11 1.87 5.71 -0.90
C ILE A 11 1.68 5.74 -2.43
N ALA A 12 2.11 6.80 -3.10
CA ALA A 12 2.05 6.90 -4.56
C ALA A 12 2.96 5.86 -5.24
N ALA A 13 4.16 5.64 -4.69
CA ALA A 13 5.07 4.59 -5.16
C ALA A 13 4.47 3.19 -4.99
N LEU A 14 3.87 2.90 -3.83
CA LEU A 14 3.17 1.63 -3.56
C LEU A 14 1.97 1.46 -4.49
N TYR A 15 1.20 2.53 -4.77
CA TYR A 15 0.15 2.50 -5.78
C TYR A 15 0.70 2.13 -7.17
N ALA A 16 1.79 2.78 -7.61
CA ALA A 16 2.39 2.50 -8.92
C ALA A 16 2.87 1.04 -9.02
N GLN A 17 3.57 0.55 -7.98
CA GLN A 17 4.02 -0.85 -7.89
C GLN A 17 2.84 -1.83 -7.91
N ALA A 18 1.81 -1.60 -7.10
CA ALA A 18 0.66 -2.50 -7.00
C ALA A 18 -0.09 -2.63 -8.34
N ASN A 19 -0.21 -1.55 -9.11
CA ASN A 19 -0.82 -1.60 -10.44
C ASN A 19 0.12 -2.15 -11.53
N ALA A 20 1.44 -2.03 -11.35
CA ALA A 20 2.40 -2.60 -12.30
C ALA A 20 2.58 -4.12 -12.13
N THR A 21 2.36 -4.62 -10.91
CA THR A 21 2.58 -6.04 -10.55
C THR A 21 1.29 -6.81 -10.33
N ASP A 22 0.16 -6.13 -10.26
CA ASP A 22 -1.13 -6.67 -9.80
C ASP A 22 -1.04 -7.35 -8.43
N GLU A 23 -0.05 -7.00 -7.61
CA GLU A 23 0.30 -7.66 -6.36
C GLU A 23 0.55 -6.64 -5.23
N LEU A 24 0.03 -6.93 -4.04
CA LEU A 24 0.46 -6.33 -2.79
C LEU A 24 1.09 -7.42 -1.92
N THR A 25 2.29 -7.17 -1.43
CA THR A 25 2.93 -8.07 -0.46
C THR A 25 2.29 -7.92 0.92
N LEU A 26 2.59 -8.87 1.81
CA LEU A 26 2.15 -8.79 3.20
C LEU A 26 2.75 -7.54 3.88
N ALA A 27 3.97 -7.15 3.51
CA ALA A 27 4.60 -5.94 4.00
C ALA A 27 3.86 -4.68 3.52
N ASP A 28 3.47 -4.62 2.25
CA ASP A 28 2.71 -3.50 1.67
C ASP A 28 1.36 -3.33 2.38
N ARG A 29 0.68 -4.43 2.68
CA ARG A 29 -0.56 -4.42 3.46
C ARG A 29 -0.35 -3.81 4.85
N TYR A 30 0.68 -4.24 5.58
CA TYR A 30 0.95 -3.69 6.91
C TYR A 30 1.37 -2.21 6.86
N ALA A 31 2.12 -1.82 5.82
CA ALA A 31 2.45 -0.42 5.58
C ALA A 31 1.20 0.44 5.35
N LEU A 32 0.25 -0.03 4.51
CA LEU A 32 -1.03 0.65 4.28
C LEU A 32 -1.87 0.73 5.56
N GLN A 33 -1.92 -0.34 6.37
CA GLN A 33 -2.62 -0.33 7.65
C GLN A 33 -2.01 0.68 8.62
N ALA A 34 -0.69 0.75 8.70
CA ALA A 34 -0.01 1.71 9.55
C ALA A 34 -0.25 3.15 9.09
N ALA A 35 -0.22 3.42 7.78
CA ALA A 35 -0.55 4.73 7.22
C ALA A 35 -1.99 5.14 7.58
N LEU A 36 -2.97 4.25 7.38
CA LEU A 36 -4.37 4.50 7.73
C LEU A 36 -4.59 4.74 9.23
N LEU A 37 -3.88 4.01 10.09
CA LEU A 37 -3.99 4.16 11.55
C LEU A 37 -3.26 5.40 12.08
N SER A 38 -2.28 5.93 11.34
CA SER A 38 -1.56 7.14 11.76
C SER A 38 -2.45 8.39 11.75
N GLY A 39 -3.51 8.39 10.93
CA GLY A 39 -4.40 9.55 10.75
C GLY A 39 -3.69 10.78 10.18
N GLN A 40 -2.46 10.65 9.69
CA GLN A 40 -1.67 11.71 9.06
C GLN A 40 -1.56 11.35 7.58
N MET A 41 -2.55 11.76 6.81
CA MET A 41 -2.58 11.55 5.36
C MET A 41 -3.14 12.77 4.66
N ASP A 42 -2.48 13.22 3.62
CA ASP A 42 -3.04 14.24 2.74
C ASP A 42 -4.11 13.66 1.80
N GLU A 43 -4.77 14.54 1.04
CA GLU A 43 -5.84 14.14 0.13
C GLU A 43 -5.32 13.24 -1.01
N GLU A 44 -4.11 13.47 -1.50
CA GLU A 44 -3.51 12.69 -2.59
C GLU A 44 -3.23 11.26 -2.13
N GLU A 45 -2.63 11.11 -0.95
CA GLU A 45 -2.39 9.82 -0.31
C GLU A 45 -3.70 9.08 -0.06
N GLN A 46 -4.75 9.76 0.42
CA GLN A 46 -6.07 9.16 0.60
C GLN A 46 -6.66 8.65 -0.72
N GLN A 47 -6.55 9.44 -1.79
CA GLN A 47 -7.00 9.04 -3.12
C GLN A 47 -6.23 7.82 -3.63
N CYS A 48 -4.91 7.78 -3.44
CA CYS A 48 -4.08 6.62 -3.80
C CYS A 48 -4.51 5.37 -3.02
N ILE A 49 -4.67 5.44 -1.69
CA ILE A 49 -5.11 4.29 -0.90
C ILE A 49 -6.50 3.80 -1.36
N ASN A 50 -7.45 4.72 -1.56
CA ASN A 50 -8.79 4.35 -2.02
C ASN A 50 -8.76 3.59 -3.36
N ARG A 51 -7.89 4.01 -4.29
CA ARG A 51 -7.70 3.31 -5.57
C ARG A 51 -7.08 1.93 -5.39
N ILE A 52 -6.10 1.79 -4.50
CA ILE A 52 -5.50 0.48 -4.16
C ILE A 52 -6.58 -0.46 -3.61
N LEU A 53 -7.33 -0.02 -2.59
CA LEU A 53 -8.38 -0.82 -1.97
C LEU A 53 -9.48 -1.19 -2.96
N TYR A 54 -9.83 -0.27 -3.86
CA TYR A 54 -10.78 -0.54 -4.94
C TYR A 54 -10.25 -1.62 -5.90
N SER A 55 -8.99 -1.53 -6.33
CA SER A 55 -8.36 -2.53 -7.21
C SER A 55 -8.31 -3.92 -6.55
N VAL A 56 -8.02 -3.98 -5.25
CA VAL A 56 -8.06 -5.23 -4.47
C VAL A 56 -9.49 -5.78 -4.40
N ARG A 57 -10.47 -4.94 -4.06
CA ARG A 57 -11.89 -5.33 -4.00
C ARG A 57 -12.41 -5.85 -5.36
N ARG A 58 -11.91 -5.31 -6.47
CA ARG A 58 -12.25 -5.75 -7.83
C ARG A 58 -11.49 -7.01 -8.27
N GLY A 59 -10.57 -7.52 -7.46
CA GLY A 59 -9.73 -8.67 -7.79
C GLY A 59 -8.67 -8.38 -8.85
N ARG A 60 -8.39 -7.10 -9.14
CA ARG A 60 -7.31 -6.70 -10.06
C ARG A 60 -5.94 -6.83 -9.40
N VAL A 61 -5.87 -6.44 -8.14
CA VAL A 61 -4.67 -6.56 -7.31
C VAL A 61 -4.90 -7.66 -6.27
N HIS A 62 -4.00 -8.63 -6.19
CA HIS A 62 -4.07 -9.71 -5.20
C HIS A 62 -3.09 -9.47 -4.05
N ILE A 63 -3.43 -9.97 -2.86
CA ILE A 63 -2.54 -9.89 -1.70
C ILE A 63 -1.77 -11.20 -1.61
N SER A 64 -0.44 -11.14 -1.58
CA SER A 64 0.42 -12.30 -1.41
C SER A 64 1.04 -12.33 -0.01
N ASN A 65 1.41 -13.54 0.43
CA ASN A 65 2.14 -13.73 1.69
C ASN A 65 3.65 -13.52 1.54
N LYS A 66 4.12 -12.93 0.43
CA LYS A 66 5.54 -12.61 0.26
C LYS A 66 5.92 -11.58 1.33
N ILE A 67 7.03 -11.84 1.99
CA ILE A 67 7.67 -10.88 2.88
C ILE A 67 8.79 -10.26 2.05
N SER A 68 8.77 -8.94 1.86
CA SER A 68 9.72 -8.21 0.99
C SER A 68 11.21 -8.40 1.33
N ALA A 69 11.54 -9.09 2.44
CA ALA A 69 12.88 -9.41 2.87
C ALA A 69 13.40 -10.80 2.42
N LEU A 70 12.57 -11.64 1.79
CA LEU A 70 12.95 -12.96 1.29
C LEU A 70 12.47 -13.10 -0.16
N SER A 71 13.32 -12.66 -1.09
CA SER A 71 13.28 -13.02 -2.51
C SER A 71 14.51 -13.87 -2.82
#